data_AF-A0A960UJX2-F1
#
_entry.id   AF-A0A960UJX2-F1
#
_cell.length_a   1.000
_cell.length_b   1.000
_cell.length_c   1.000
_cell.angle_alpha   90.00
_cell.angle_beta   90.00
_cell.angle_gamma   90.00
#
_symmetry.space_group_name_H-M   'P 1'
#
loop_
_entity.id
_entity.type
_entity.pdbx_description
1 polymer ?
#
loop_
_entity_poly.entity_id
_entity_poly.type
_entity_poly.pdbx_seq_one_letter_code
_entity_poly.pdbx_strand_id
1 'polypeptide(L)'
;LLGDPAAAAPDLRAAVEQLQAAHALRDRNQYLLELIDADSMEDRDGARVAAIIEHEEAVSERRLLPKAWLLESRRLRRAGAVRDAALALQQAFEVAATLENPEHRWPLHLEAAELALEAGAVEAAREDLERALDILRDLSLQYPAGPLRERFLARPDRRLVLVRLRALDV
;
A
#
# COMPACT_ATOMS: atom_id res chain seq x y z
N LEU A 1 -26.29 17.84 -23.83
CA LEU A 1 -26.13 18.93 -22.84
C LEU A 1 -24.85 18.61 -22.08
N LEU A 2 -23.79 19.35 -22.40
CA LEU A 2 -22.43 19.17 -21.88
C LEU A 2 -22.45 19.53 -20.39
N GLY A 3 -22.02 18.60 -19.54
CA GLY A 3 -21.87 18.81 -18.10
C GLY A 3 -20.80 19.88 -17.84
N ASP A 4 -21.12 20.78 -16.93
CA ASP A 4 -20.33 21.95 -16.58
C ASP A 4 -18.92 21.56 -16.07
N PRO A 5 -17.83 21.97 -16.74
CA PRO A 5 -16.46 21.61 -16.34
C PRO A 5 -16.03 22.24 -15.01
N ALA A 6 -16.83 23.15 -14.44
CA ALA A 6 -16.58 23.78 -13.15
C ALA A 6 -16.84 22.85 -11.95
N ALA A 7 -17.56 21.73 -12.11
CA ALA A 7 -17.90 20.83 -11.01
C ALA A 7 -16.77 19.86 -10.61
N ALA A 8 -15.71 19.71 -11.43
CA ALA A 8 -14.58 18.79 -11.19
C ALA A 8 -13.32 19.48 -10.62
N ALA A 9 -13.34 20.81 -10.45
CA ALA A 9 -12.21 21.60 -9.98
C ALA A 9 -11.83 21.48 -8.47
N PRO A 10 -12.74 21.19 -7.51
CA PRO A 10 -12.36 21.14 -6.09
C PRO A 10 -11.55 19.88 -5.72
N ASP A 11 -11.74 18.76 -6.44
CA ASP A 11 -11.05 17.49 -6.17
C ASP A 11 -9.56 17.54 -6.51
N LEU A 12 -9.19 18.27 -7.57
CA LEU A 12 -7.80 18.34 -8.02
C LEU A 12 -6.93 19.16 -7.05
N ARG A 13 -7.53 20.15 -6.37
CA ARG A 13 -6.85 20.96 -5.36
C ARG A 13 -6.61 20.16 -4.08
N ALA A 14 -7.60 19.37 -3.64
CA ALA A 14 -7.48 18.47 -2.50
C ALA A 14 -6.45 17.35 -2.77
N ALA A 15 -6.43 16.79 -3.99
CA ALA A 15 -5.45 15.80 -4.40
C ALA A 15 -4.02 16.38 -4.44
N VAL A 16 -3.84 17.61 -4.94
CA VAL A 16 -2.55 18.30 -4.92
C VAL A 16 -2.09 18.61 -3.49
N GLU A 17 -3.00 19.04 -2.60
CA GLU A 17 -2.70 19.26 -1.18
C GLU A 17 -2.29 17.96 -0.47
N GLN A 18 -2.94 16.83 -0.78
CA GLN A 18 -2.56 15.52 -0.26
C GLN A 18 -1.19 15.06 -0.78
N LEU A 19 -0.89 15.32 -2.06
CA LEU A 19 0.38 14.95 -2.68
C LEU A 19 1.55 15.83 -2.17
N GLN A 20 1.26 17.09 -1.87
CA GLN A 20 2.18 18.01 -1.19
C GLN A 20 2.40 17.62 0.26
N ALA A 21 1.36 17.18 0.98
CA ALA A 21 1.48 16.66 2.34
C ALA A 21 2.32 15.37 2.37
N ALA A 22 2.15 14.47 1.38
CA ALA A 22 2.95 13.25 1.24
C ALA A 22 4.43 13.54 0.94
N HIS A 23 4.72 14.51 0.07
CA HIS A 23 6.10 14.97 -0.18
C HIS A 23 6.72 15.64 1.05
N ALA A 24 5.97 16.50 1.75
CA ALA A 24 6.44 17.12 2.99
C ALA A 24 6.75 16.07 4.08
N LEU A 25 5.94 15.01 4.17
CA LEU A 25 6.21 13.85 5.02
C LEU A 25 7.49 13.11 4.60
N ARG A 26 7.74 12.95 3.29
CA ARG A 26 8.96 12.36 2.75
C ARG A 26 10.20 13.14 3.16
N ASP A 27 10.17 14.44 2.93
CA ASP A 27 11.30 15.35 3.23
C ASP A 27 11.55 15.45 4.73
N ARG A 28 10.49 15.45 5.56
CA ARG A 28 10.60 15.39 7.03
C ARG A 28 11.28 14.13 7.52
N ASN A 29 10.93 12.94 7.00
CA ASN A 29 11.60 11.71 7.44
C ASN A 29 13.05 11.61 6.97
N GLN A 30 13.37 12.17 5.80
CA GLN A 30 14.74 12.27 5.31
C GLN A 30 15.57 13.15 6.28
N TYR A 31 15.04 14.30 6.66
CA TYR A 31 15.66 15.19 7.65
C TYR A 31 15.85 14.54 9.03
N LEU A 32 14.85 13.79 9.52
CA LEU A 32 14.96 13.07 10.79
C LEU A 32 16.04 11.99 10.76
N LEU A 33 16.20 11.27 9.64
CA LEU A 33 17.27 10.28 9.48
C LEU A 33 18.66 10.93 9.49
N GLU A 34 18.82 12.06 8.78
CA GLU A 34 20.07 12.83 8.78
C GLU A 34 20.43 13.33 10.19
N LEU A 35 19.43 13.69 11.00
CA LEU A 35 19.63 14.10 12.39
C LEU A 35 19.99 12.92 13.32
N ILE A 36 19.45 11.72 13.05
CA ILE A 36 19.73 10.49 13.80
C ILE A 36 21.16 9.98 13.52
N ASP A 37 21.59 10.10 12.26
CA ASP A 37 22.92 9.71 11.76
C ASP A 37 24.03 10.72 12.10
N ALA A 38 23.68 11.95 12.49
CA ALA A 38 24.65 12.94 12.94
C ALA A 38 25.34 12.47 14.23
N ASP A 39 26.62 12.11 14.12
CA ASP A 39 27.45 11.55 15.19
C ASP A 39 27.91 12.63 16.18
N SER A 40 26.95 13.16 16.96
CA SER A 40 27.22 14.03 18.11
C SER A 40 27.18 13.20 19.39
N MET A 41 28.32 13.13 20.08
CA MET A 41 28.52 12.41 21.35
C MET A 41 27.74 12.99 22.54
N GLU A 42 26.96 14.06 22.35
CA GLU A 42 26.20 14.70 23.42
C GLU A 42 24.82 15.15 22.93
N ASP A 43 23.80 14.32 23.17
CA ASP A 43 22.38 14.68 23.04
C ASP A 43 21.94 15.52 24.25
N ARG A 44 22.57 16.69 24.46
CA ARG A 44 22.36 17.53 25.65
C ARG A 44 20.93 18.04 25.80
N ASP A 45 20.18 18.13 24.71
CA ASP A 45 18.83 18.71 24.67
C ASP A 45 17.73 17.67 24.37
N GLY A 46 18.08 16.39 24.21
CA GLY A 46 17.12 15.32 23.90
C GLY A 46 16.55 15.37 22.48
N ALA A 47 17.13 16.20 21.60
CA ALA A 47 16.68 16.39 20.22
C ALA A 47 16.85 15.11 19.39
N ARG A 48 17.88 14.30 19.67
CA ARG A 48 18.08 13.02 18.98
C ARG A 48 17.04 12.00 19.42
N VAL A 49 16.77 11.88 20.72
CA VAL A 49 15.71 11.00 21.23
C VAL A 49 14.32 11.42 20.71
N ALA A 50 14.01 12.71 20.68
CA ALA A 50 12.77 13.22 20.10
C ALA A 50 12.66 12.89 18.60
N ALA A 51 13.74 13.07 17.84
CA ALA A 51 13.76 12.72 16.42
C ALA A 51 13.63 11.22 16.16
N ILE A 52 14.19 10.36 17.02
CA ILE A 52 14.01 8.90 16.95
C ILE A 52 12.54 8.54 17.22
N ILE A 53 11.91 9.10 18.26
CA ILE A 53 10.50 8.84 18.57
C ILE A 53 9.60 9.31 17.43
N GLU A 54 9.82 10.53 16.94
CA GLU A 54 9.06 11.11 15.83
C GLU A 54 9.27 10.34 14.51
N HIS A 55 10.49 9.85 14.26
CA HIS A 55 10.78 8.97 13.14
C HIS A 55 10.09 7.62 13.28
N GLU A 56 10.13 6.99 14.45
CA GLU A 56 9.44 5.73 14.75
C GLU A 56 7.91 5.86 14.64
N GLU A 57 7.34 6.99 15.08
CA GLU A 57 5.93 7.33 14.90
C GLU A 57 5.59 7.51 13.41
N ALA A 58 6.39 8.29 12.67
CA ALA A 58 6.18 8.49 11.23
C ALA A 58 6.36 7.19 10.43
N VAL A 59 7.29 6.32 10.82
CA VAL A 59 7.46 4.97 10.25
C VAL A 59 6.25 4.09 10.59
N SER A 60 5.73 4.17 11.81
CA SER A 60 4.54 3.42 12.24
C SER A 60 3.28 3.86 11.51
N GLU A 61 3.09 5.16 11.30
CA GLU A 61 2.00 5.71 10.49
C GLU A 61 2.14 5.29 9.02
N ARG A 62 3.34 5.37 8.44
CA ARG A 62 3.59 4.91 7.07
C ARG A 62 3.32 3.42 6.84
N ARG A 63 3.52 2.57 7.84
CA ARG A 63 3.15 1.14 7.76
C ARG A 63 1.64 0.92 7.66
N LEU A 64 0.83 1.85 8.18
CA LEU A 64 -0.64 1.77 8.12
C LEU A 64 -1.22 2.40 6.85
N LEU A 65 -0.52 3.35 6.25
CA LEU A 65 -0.98 4.10 5.07
C LEU A 65 -1.36 3.21 3.86
N PRO A 66 -0.58 2.17 3.45
CA PRO A 66 -1.01 1.31 2.35
C PRO A 66 -2.35 0.62 2.62
N LYS A 67 -2.58 0.23 3.87
CA LYS A 67 -3.83 -0.40 4.29
C LYS A 67 -4.98 0.59 4.27
N ALA A 68 -4.76 1.84 4.69
CA ALA A 68 -5.77 2.88 4.63
C ALA A 68 -6.19 3.16 3.18
N TRP A 69 -5.23 3.36 2.27
CA TRP A 69 -5.48 3.56 0.85
C TRP A 69 -6.16 2.35 0.18
N LEU A 70 -5.79 1.13 0.55
CA LEU A 70 -6.48 -0.08 0.10
C LEU A 70 -7.95 -0.11 0.52
N LEU A 71 -8.25 0.25 1.77
CA LEU A 71 -9.63 0.31 2.26
C LEU A 71 -10.43 1.39 1.52
N GLU A 72 -9.80 2.51 1.20
CA GLU A 72 -10.43 3.57 0.41
C GLU A 72 -10.70 3.13 -1.04
N SER A 73 -9.74 2.47 -1.69
CA SER A 73 -9.95 1.85 -3.01
C SER A 73 -11.16 0.91 -3.00
N ARG A 74 -11.26 0.03 -2.00
CA ARG A 74 -12.39 -0.90 -1.84
C ARG A 74 -13.72 -0.17 -1.65
N ARG A 75 -13.71 0.91 -0.86
CA ARG A 75 -14.91 1.73 -0.62
C ARG A 75 -15.38 2.38 -1.91
N LEU A 76 -14.47 3.00 -2.66
CA LEU A 76 -14.73 3.66 -3.93
C LEU A 76 -15.21 2.68 -4.99
N ARG A 77 -14.58 1.51 -5.10
CA ARG A 77 -15.00 0.44 -6.02
C ARG A 77 -16.43 -0.03 -5.73
N ARG A 78 -16.75 -0.30 -4.46
CA ARG A 78 -18.13 -0.66 -4.05
C ARG A 78 -19.15 0.45 -4.33
N ALA A 79 -18.72 1.71 -4.36
CA ALA A 79 -19.54 2.84 -4.75
C ALA A 79 -19.66 3.04 -6.27
N GLY A 80 -18.98 2.20 -7.08
CA GLY A 80 -18.93 2.31 -8.54
C GLY A 80 -17.95 3.36 -9.06
N ALA A 81 -17.19 4.03 -8.18
CA ALA A 81 -16.17 5.01 -8.55
C ALA A 81 -14.86 4.29 -8.94
N VAL A 82 -14.90 3.50 -10.02
CA VAL A 82 -13.79 2.60 -10.44
C VAL A 82 -12.50 3.37 -10.72
N ARG A 83 -12.60 4.56 -11.34
CA ARG A 83 -11.44 5.42 -11.61
C ARG A 83 -10.76 5.88 -10.32
N ASP A 84 -11.54 6.34 -9.35
CA ASP A 84 -11.02 6.87 -8.09
C ASP A 84 -10.48 5.73 -7.23
N ALA A 85 -11.10 4.55 -7.30
CA ALA A 85 -10.57 3.34 -6.70
C ALA A 85 -9.17 3.01 -7.23
N ALA A 86 -8.98 3.06 -8.55
CA ALA A 86 -7.67 2.82 -9.16
C ALA A 86 -6.62 3.85 -8.72
N LEU A 87 -6.99 5.14 -8.58
CA LEU A 87 -6.08 6.17 -8.06
C LEU A 87 -5.71 5.93 -6.59
N ALA A 88 -6.68 5.61 -5.74
CA ALA A 88 -6.43 5.26 -4.35
C ALA A 88 -5.52 4.01 -4.24
N LEU A 89 -5.72 3.03 -5.11
CA LEU A 89 -4.88 1.84 -5.16
C LEU A 89 -3.45 2.16 -5.61
N GLN A 90 -3.28 3.06 -6.59
CA GLN A 90 -1.97 3.54 -7.01
C GLN A 90 -1.23 4.20 -5.83
N GLN A 91 -1.91 5.04 -5.05
CA GLN A 91 -1.33 5.63 -3.84
C GLN A 91 -0.92 4.57 -2.81
N ALA A 92 -1.72 3.52 -2.64
CA ALA A 92 -1.35 2.40 -1.79
C ALA A 92 -0.04 1.72 -2.25
N PHE A 93 0.13 1.52 -3.57
CA PHE A 93 1.33 0.94 -4.15
C PHE A 93 2.55 1.84 -3.98
N GLU A 94 2.42 3.15 -4.22
CA GLU A 94 3.49 4.12 -4.06
C GLU A 94 4.04 4.10 -2.63
N VAL A 95 3.15 4.09 -1.62
CA VAL A 95 3.59 4.00 -0.22
C VAL A 95 4.17 2.61 0.08
N ALA A 96 3.53 1.53 -0.34
CA ALA A 96 4.01 0.17 -0.07
C ALA A 96 5.36 -0.15 -0.74
N ALA A 97 5.70 0.54 -1.83
CA ALA A 97 7.00 0.43 -2.50
C ALA A 97 8.15 1.00 -1.64
N THR A 98 7.85 1.98 -0.78
CA THR A 98 8.82 2.56 0.18
C THR A 98 9.03 1.70 1.42
N LEU A 99 8.20 0.66 1.63
CA LEU A 99 8.30 -0.22 2.79
C LEU A 99 9.14 -1.47 2.45
N GLU A 100 10.02 -1.86 3.37
CA GLU A 100 10.85 -3.06 3.25
C GLU A 100 10.03 -4.35 3.32
N ASN A 101 9.00 -4.39 4.17
CA ASN A 101 8.18 -5.58 4.36
C ASN A 101 7.22 -5.78 3.15
N PRO A 102 7.36 -6.88 2.38
CA PRO A 102 6.49 -7.14 1.23
C PRO A 102 5.05 -7.53 1.62
N GLU A 103 4.75 -7.78 2.90
CA GLU A 103 3.40 -8.09 3.39
C GLU A 103 2.36 -7.01 3.05
N HIS A 104 2.79 -5.76 2.88
CA HIS A 104 1.90 -4.66 2.52
C HIS A 104 1.45 -4.70 1.04
N ARG A 105 2.12 -5.48 0.18
CA ARG A 105 1.95 -5.41 -1.29
C ARG A 105 0.97 -6.45 -1.84
N TRP A 106 0.98 -7.68 -1.32
CA TRP A 106 0.06 -8.73 -1.83
C TRP A 106 -1.43 -8.36 -1.76
N PRO A 107 -1.94 -7.62 -0.73
CA PRO A 107 -3.35 -7.24 -0.70
C PRO A 107 -3.71 -6.21 -1.77
N LEU A 108 -2.72 -5.41 -2.22
CA LEU A 108 -2.91 -4.41 -3.26
C LEU A 108 -3.05 -5.07 -4.62
N HIS A 109 -2.22 -6.07 -4.91
CA HIS A 109 -2.35 -6.88 -6.12
C HIS A 109 -3.69 -7.62 -6.19
N LEU A 110 -4.22 -8.11 -5.06
CA LEU A 110 -5.57 -8.65 -5.04
C LEU A 110 -6.63 -7.62 -5.45
N GLU A 111 -6.53 -6.39 -4.95
CA GLU A 111 -7.48 -5.34 -5.31
C GLU A 111 -7.33 -4.90 -6.78
N ALA A 112 -6.09 -4.85 -7.28
CA ALA A 112 -5.79 -4.55 -8.67
C ALA A 112 -6.43 -5.58 -9.61
N ALA A 113 -6.34 -6.87 -9.25
CA ALA A 113 -6.98 -7.93 -9.99
C ALA A 113 -8.52 -7.79 -10.02
N GLU A 114 -9.15 -7.45 -8.90
CA GLU A 114 -10.60 -7.23 -8.85
C GLU A 114 -11.03 -6.03 -9.74
N LEU A 115 -10.28 -4.93 -9.71
CA LEU A 115 -10.53 -3.78 -10.61
C LEU A 115 -10.32 -4.14 -12.09
N ALA A 116 -9.29 -4.93 -12.39
CA ALA A 116 -9.02 -5.39 -13.75
C ALA A 116 -10.13 -6.32 -14.28
N LEU A 117 -10.66 -7.21 -13.44
CA LEU A 117 -11.82 -8.05 -13.79
C LEU A 117 -13.08 -7.23 -14.05
N GLU A 118 -13.35 -6.21 -13.24
CA GLU A 118 -14.47 -5.29 -13.46
C GLU A 118 -14.33 -4.52 -14.79
N ALA A 119 -13.09 -4.23 -15.20
CA ALA A 119 -12.78 -3.62 -16.49
C ALA A 119 -12.74 -4.62 -17.67
N GLY A 120 -12.93 -5.92 -17.42
CA GLY A 120 -12.82 -6.97 -18.43
C GLY A 120 -11.38 -7.32 -18.86
N ALA A 121 -10.37 -6.78 -18.16
CA ALA A 121 -8.95 -7.02 -18.42
C ALA A 121 -8.46 -8.30 -17.70
N VAL A 122 -8.89 -9.46 -18.22
CA VAL A 122 -8.63 -10.78 -17.60
C VAL A 122 -7.13 -11.08 -17.46
N GLU A 123 -6.32 -10.78 -18.46
CA GLU A 123 -4.87 -11.04 -18.40
C GLU A 123 -4.17 -10.16 -17.35
N ALA A 124 -4.56 -8.89 -17.25
CA ALA A 124 -4.04 -8.00 -16.20
C ALA A 124 -4.42 -8.52 -14.80
N ALA A 125 -5.66 -9.01 -14.64
CA ALA A 125 -6.09 -9.62 -13.40
C ALA A 125 -5.28 -10.87 -13.04
N ARG A 126 -4.97 -11.72 -14.03
CA ARG A 126 -4.13 -12.91 -13.87
C ARG A 126 -2.73 -12.53 -13.38
N GLU A 127 -2.08 -11.58 -14.06
CA GLU A 127 -0.74 -11.11 -13.67
C GLU A 127 -0.69 -10.61 -12.22
N ASP A 128 -1.68 -9.81 -11.79
CA ASP A 128 -1.71 -9.30 -10.43
C ASP A 128 -1.96 -10.41 -9.40
N LEU A 129 -2.84 -11.38 -9.69
CA LEU A 129 -3.03 -12.53 -8.81
C LEU A 129 -1.77 -13.39 -8.69
N GLU A 130 -1.02 -13.57 -9.79
CA GLU A 130 0.28 -14.27 -9.77
C GLU A 130 1.30 -13.53 -8.90
N ARG A 131 1.43 -12.20 -9.04
CA ARG A 131 2.28 -11.37 -8.18
C ARG A 131 1.90 -11.49 -6.70
N ALA A 132 0.60 -11.47 -6.39
CA ALA A 132 0.13 -11.65 -5.01
C ALA A 132 0.52 -13.03 -4.46
N LEU A 133 0.43 -14.08 -5.27
CA LEU A 133 0.79 -15.44 -4.88
C LEU A 133 2.31 -15.58 -4.66
N ASP A 134 3.13 -14.99 -5.52
CA ASP A 134 4.58 -15.00 -5.38
C ASP A 134 5.04 -14.32 -4.10
N ILE A 135 4.48 -13.14 -3.77
CA ILE A 135 4.77 -12.45 -2.50
C ILE A 135 4.39 -13.35 -1.30
N LEU A 136 3.21 -13.97 -1.33
CA LEU A 136 2.78 -14.87 -0.26
C LEU A 136 3.68 -16.11 -0.16
N ARG A 137 4.16 -16.62 -1.30
CA ARG A 137 5.12 -17.74 -1.32
C ARG A 137 6.44 -17.33 -0.68
N ASP A 138 7.00 -16.17 -1.04
CA ASP A 138 8.26 -15.65 -0.50
C ASP A 138 8.15 -15.39 1.00
N LEU A 139 7.06 -14.77 1.45
CA LEU A 139 6.77 -14.61 2.88
C LEU A 139 6.71 -15.96 3.62
N SER A 140 6.15 -17.00 2.99
CA SER A 140 6.11 -18.34 3.61
C SER A 140 7.49 -18.97 3.79
N LEU A 141 8.50 -18.57 2.99
CA LEU A 141 9.88 -19.06 3.10
C LEU A 141 10.62 -18.44 4.30
N GLN A 142 10.14 -17.31 4.82
CA GLN A 142 10.65 -16.72 6.06
C GLN A 142 10.33 -17.56 7.30
N TYR A 143 9.45 -18.58 7.17
CA TYR A 143 9.11 -19.53 8.22
C TYR A 143 9.69 -20.92 7.86
N PRO A 144 10.95 -21.24 8.22
CA PRO A 144 11.70 -22.35 7.64
C PRO A 144 11.14 -23.76 7.91
N ALA A 145 10.50 -24.02 9.06
CA ALA A 145 9.74 -25.25 9.30
C ALA A 145 8.85 -25.18 10.55
N GLY A 146 7.69 -25.82 10.50
CA GLY A 146 6.81 -26.06 11.66
C GLY A 146 5.36 -25.57 11.48
N PRO A 147 4.55 -25.65 12.55
CA PRO A 147 3.12 -25.29 12.54
C PRO A 147 2.84 -23.84 12.10
N LEU A 148 3.82 -22.94 12.22
CA LEU A 148 3.70 -21.54 11.81
C LEU A 148 3.67 -21.38 10.28
N ARG A 149 4.49 -22.14 9.55
CA ARG A 149 4.47 -22.13 8.08
C ARG A 149 3.16 -22.73 7.55
N GLU A 150 2.68 -23.81 8.16
CA GLU A 150 1.40 -24.43 7.81
C GLU A 150 0.23 -23.48 8.07
N ARG A 151 0.22 -22.79 9.21
CA ARG A 151 -0.75 -21.73 9.52
C ARG A 151 -0.69 -20.58 8.53
N PHE A 152 0.50 -20.16 8.13
CA PHE A 152 0.68 -19.11 7.13
C PHE A 152 0.12 -19.54 5.75
N LEU A 153 0.45 -20.75 5.31
CA LEU A 153 -0.03 -21.30 4.03
C LEU A 153 -1.54 -21.55 4.01
N ALA A 154 -2.13 -21.78 5.19
CA ALA A 154 -3.57 -21.94 5.40
C ALA A 154 -4.33 -20.61 5.55
N ARG A 155 -3.66 -19.44 5.46
CA ARG A 155 -4.34 -18.13 5.55
C ARG A 155 -5.47 -18.05 4.52
N PRO A 156 -6.68 -17.59 4.93
CA PRO A 156 -7.81 -17.39 4.01
C PRO A 156 -7.43 -16.55 2.79
N ASP A 157 -6.58 -15.56 3.01
CA ASP A 157 -6.01 -14.66 2.02
C ASP A 157 -5.33 -15.39 0.85
N ARG A 158 -4.46 -16.36 1.15
CA ARG A 158 -3.77 -17.16 0.14
C ARG A 158 -4.72 -18.09 -0.60
N ARG A 159 -5.69 -18.67 0.12
CA ARG A 159 -6.73 -19.51 -0.48
C ARG A 159 -7.58 -18.71 -1.46
N LEU A 160 -7.90 -17.46 -1.14
CA LEU A 160 -8.66 -16.57 -2.01
C LEU A 160 -7.92 -16.32 -3.33
N VAL A 161 -6.63 -15.96 -3.28
CA VAL A 161 -5.78 -15.77 -4.48
C VAL A 161 -5.83 -17.01 -5.39
N LEU A 162 -5.62 -18.20 -4.81
CA LEU A 162 -5.62 -19.47 -5.55
C LEU A 162 -6.98 -19.80 -6.17
N VAL A 163 -8.08 -19.51 -5.47
CA VAL A 163 -9.43 -19.71 -5.99
C VAL A 163 -9.70 -18.77 -7.16
N ARG A 164 -9.27 -17.50 -7.05
CA ARG A 164 -9.42 -16.52 -8.13
C ARG A 164 -8.61 -16.91 -9.36
N LEU A 165 -7.33 -17.29 -9.21
CA LEU A 165 -6.50 -17.75 -10.33
C LEU A 165 -7.15 -18.91 -11.08
N ARG A 166 -7.60 -19.94 -10.36
CA ARG A 166 -8.28 -21.08 -10.98
C ARG A 166 -9.56 -20.70 -11.72
N ALA A 167 -10.26 -19.67 -11.27
CA ALA A 167 -11.46 -19.18 -11.94
C ALA A 167 -11.16 -18.46 -13.26
N LEU A 168 -9.92 -18.04 -13.51
CA LEU A 168 -9.49 -17.42 -14.76
C LEU A 168 -8.94 -18.43 -15.78
N ASP A 169 -8.70 -19.68 -15.37
CA ASP A 169 -8.19 -20.77 -16.23
C ASP A 169 -9.31 -21.62 -16.88
N VAL A 170 -10.58 -21.30 -16.60
CA VAL A 170 -11.78 -22.01 -17.09
C VAL A 170 -12.48 -21.16 -18.14
#